data_AF-A0A8T6YD87-F1
#
_entry.id   AF-A0A8T6YD87-F1
#
_cell.length_a   1.000
_cell.length_b   1.000
_cell.length_c   1.000
_cell.angle_alpha   90.00
_cell.angle_beta   90.00
_cell.angle_gamma   90.00
#
_symmetry.space_group_name_H-M   'P 1'
#
loop_
_entity.id
_entity.type
_entity.pdbx_description
1 polymer ?
#
loop_
_entity_poly.entity_id
_entity_poly.type
_entity_poly.pdbx_seq_one_letter_code
_entity_poly.pdbx_strand_id
1 'polypeptide(L)'
;MADCELCGAARPTLCPVKVNDPGVKAAYPTGTWRGINEECLQSCHEANQNRVPIKGKKCDLCGIKNAPLFQVKIQVPIFQEPFHREVSKALCESCFEACEDTIKRREAEKTEAHH
;
A
#
# COMPACT_ATOMS: atom_id res chain seq x y z
N MET A 1 9.45 1.28 15.76
CA MET A 1 9.09 2.06 14.55
C MET A 1 9.34 1.17 13.35
N ALA A 2 8.50 1.25 12.34
CA ALA A 2 8.63 0.49 11.10
C ALA A 2 8.46 1.43 9.90
N ASP A 3 9.12 1.10 8.80
CA ASP A 3 9.08 1.91 7.59
C ASP A 3 7.88 1.50 6.74
N CYS A 4 7.16 2.49 6.22
CA CYS A 4 6.10 2.26 5.25
C CYS A 4 6.68 1.66 3.97
N GLU A 5 6.17 0.51 3.54
CA GLU A 5 6.64 -0.22 2.35
C GLU A 5 6.44 0.56 1.03
N LEU A 6 5.62 1.61 1.03
CA LEU A 6 5.37 2.45 -0.15
C LEU A 6 6.24 3.72 -0.17
N CYS A 7 6.14 4.57 0.86
CA CYS A 7 6.86 5.85 0.90
C CYS A 7 8.18 5.82 1.67
N GLY A 8 8.47 4.77 2.43
CA GLY A 8 9.67 4.68 3.28
C GLY A 8 9.62 5.54 4.54
N ALA A 9 8.50 6.21 4.83
CA ALA A 9 8.36 6.99 6.05
C ALA A 9 8.30 6.06 7.28
N ALA A 10 9.20 6.30 8.24
CA ALA A 10 9.16 5.64 9.54
C ALA A 10 7.96 6.14 10.35
N ARG A 11 7.09 5.23 10.77
CA ARG A 11 5.94 5.54 11.64
C ARG A 11 5.93 4.63 12.87
N PRO A 12 5.35 5.08 14.00
CA PRO A 12 5.20 4.24 15.19
C PRO A 12 4.24 3.07 14.93
N THR A 13 3.19 3.31 14.16
CA THR A 13 2.17 2.35 13.77
C THR A 13 1.97 2.35 12.26
N LEU A 14 1.71 1.18 11.70
CA LEU A 14 1.40 0.98 10.28
C LEU A 14 0.10 0.20 10.13
N CYS A 15 -0.51 0.33 8.95
CA CYS A 15 -1.64 -0.44 8.47
C CYS A 15 -1.15 -1.77 7.89
N PRO A 16 -1.46 -2.92 8.52
CA PRO A 16 -1.07 -4.21 7.97
C PRO A 16 -2.01 -4.59 6.83
N VAL A 17 -1.47 -4.61 5.61
CA VAL A 17 -2.16 -5.01 4.37
C VAL A 17 -1.72 -6.43 4.00
N LYS A 18 -2.68 -7.33 3.79
CA LYS A 18 -2.39 -8.72 3.44
C LYS A 18 -2.17 -8.85 1.94
N VAL A 19 -0.97 -9.20 1.51
CA VAL A 19 -0.63 -9.30 0.08
C VAL A 19 -0.13 -10.67 -0.31
N ASN A 20 -0.38 -11.03 -1.57
CA ASN A 20 0.13 -12.27 -2.16
C ASN A 20 1.47 -11.99 -2.86
N ASP A 21 2.55 -12.01 -2.09
CA ASP A 21 3.91 -11.80 -2.61
C ASP A 21 4.50 -13.11 -3.17
N PRO A 22 4.75 -13.21 -4.49
CA PRO A 22 5.29 -14.42 -5.09
C PRO A 22 6.67 -14.82 -4.57
N GLY A 23 7.48 -13.86 -4.11
CA GLY A 23 8.84 -14.09 -3.62
C GLY A 23 8.89 -14.85 -2.29
N VAL A 24 7.82 -14.80 -1.49
CA VAL A 24 7.73 -15.47 -0.19
C VAL A 24 6.64 -16.54 -0.13
N LYS A 25 5.98 -16.83 -1.25
CA LYS A 25 4.86 -17.78 -1.35
C LYS A 25 5.19 -19.18 -0.82
N ALA A 26 6.44 -19.62 -0.93
CA ALA A 26 6.89 -20.92 -0.42
C ALA A 26 6.80 -21.02 1.11
N ALA A 27 7.10 -19.93 1.82
CA ALA A 27 7.01 -19.86 3.28
C ALA A 27 5.61 -19.41 3.75
N TYR A 28 4.95 -18.56 2.97
CA TYR A 28 3.65 -17.96 3.30
C TYR A 28 2.64 -18.19 2.17
N PRO A 29 2.06 -19.41 2.06
CA PRO A 29 1.18 -19.77 0.95
C PRO A 29 -0.13 -18.98 0.94
N THR A 30 -0.57 -18.49 2.10
CA THR A 30 -1.80 -17.70 2.27
C THR A 30 -1.59 -16.19 2.12
N GLY A 31 -0.39 -15.76 1.68
CA GLY A 31 0.02 -14.36 1.63
C GLY A 31 0.77 -13.92 2.88
N THR A 32 1.40 -12.74 2.79
CA THR A 32 2.20 -12.09 3.82
C THR A 32 1.63 -10.72 4.18
N TRP A 33 2.07 -10.13 5.28
CA TRP A 33 1.65 -8.80 5.71
C TRP A 33 2.68 -7.76 5.30
N ARG A 34 2.22 -6.66 4.69
CA ARG A 34 3.02 -5.47 4.40
C ARG A 34 2.49 -4.30 5.21
N GLY A 35 3.39 -3.53 5.84
CA GLY A 35 3.03 -2.35 6.61
C GLY A 35 3.07 -1.10 5.74
N ILE A 36 1.94 -0.43 5.56
CA ILE A 36 1.89 0.89 4.93
C ILE A 36 1.29 1.91 5.88
N ASN A 37 1.67 3.18 5.78
CA ASN A 37 1.10 4.22 6.64
C ASN A 37 -0.32 4.62 6.17
N GLU A 38 -1.04 5.38 7.00
CA GLU A 38 -2.42 5.80 6.73
C GLU A 38 -2.53 6.67 5.48
N GLU A 39 -1.58 7.57 5.27
CA GLU A 39 -1.52 8.46 4.10
C GLU A 39 -1.41 7.64 2.80
N CYS A 40 -0.51 6.66 2.74
CA CYS A 40 -0.36 5.80 1.56
C CYS A 40 -1.56 4.87 1.38
N LEU A 41 -2.18 4.39 2.47
CA LEU A 41 -3.40 3.60 2.39
C LEU A 41 -4.54 4.41 1.76
N GLN A 42 -4.69 5.68 2.16
CA GLN A 42 -5.66 6.61 1.57
C GLN A 42 -5.35 6.91 0.09
N SER A 43 -4.08 7.14 -0.25
CA SER A 43 -3.68 7.29 -1.66
C SER A 43 -4.00 6.06 -2.50
N CYS A 44 -3.87 4.85 -1.93
CA CYS A 44 -4.28 3.62 -2.61
C CYS A 44 -5.79 3.57 -2.85
N HIS A 45 -6.60 4.00 -1.89
CA HIS A 45 -8.07 4.06 -2.03
C HIS A 45 -8.49 5.00 -3.16
N GLU A 46 -7.96 6.22 -3.16
CA GLU A 46 -8.25 7.21 -4.21
C GLU A 46 -7.79 6.73 -5.59
N ALA A 47 -6.62 6.09 -5.65
CA ALA A 47 -6.12 5.51 -6.89
C ALA A 47 -6.95 4.33 -7.40
N ASN A 48 -7.49 3.50 -6.49
CA ASN A 48 -8.37 2.39 -6.83
C ASN A 48 -9.71 2.86 -7.43
N GLN A 49 -10.20 4.04 -7.04
CA GLN A 49 -11.38 4.64 -7.65
C GLN A 49 -11.11 5.14 -9.08
N ASN A 50 -9.94 5.74 -9.30
CA ASN A 50 -9.58 6.33 -10.60
C ASN A 50 -9.03 5.31 -11.62
N ARG A 51 -8.43 4.20 -11.14
CA ARG A 51 -7.82 3.11 -11.93
C ARG A 51 -6.98 3.57 -13.11
N VAL A 52 -6.14 4.59 -12.91
CA VAL A 52 -5.24 5.08 -13.96
C VAL A 52 -4.16 4.02 -14.24
N PRO A 53 -4.03 3.48 -15.46
CA PRO A 53 -3.04 2.45 -15.76
C PRO A 53 -1.62 3.03 -15.83
N ILE A 54 -0.62 2.26 -15.40
CA ILE A 54 0.80 2.63 -15.48
C ILE A 54 1.65 1.50 -16.06
N LYS A 55 2.65 1.86 -16.88
CA LYS A 55 3.65 0.91 -17.37
C LYS A 55 4.72 0.67 -16.29
N GLY A 56 4.44 -0.28 -15.38
CA GLY A 56 5.39 -0.76 -14.37
C GLY A 56 5.96 -2.14 -14.70
N LYS A 57 7.12 -2.48 -14.10
CA LYS A 57 7.73 -3.84 -14.25
C LYS A 57 7.11 -4.87 -13.30
N LYS A 58 6.71 -4.43 -12.11
CA LYS A 58 6.13 -5.25 -11.04
C LYS A 58 5.27 -4.37 -10.13
N CYS A 59 4.41 -5.01 -9.33
CA CYS A 59 3.73 -4.34 -8.23
C CYS A 59 4.75 -3.91 -7.15
N ASP A 60 4.67 -2.65 -6.72
CA ASP A 60 5.57 -2.10 -5.70
C ASP A 60 5.27 -2.61 -4.29
N LEU A 61 4.12 -3.24 -4.04
CA LEU A 61 3.74 -3.75 -2.73
C LEU A 61 3.92 -5.28 -2.59
N CYS A 62 3.45 -6.06 -3.56
CA CYS A 62 3.57 -7.52 -3.53
C CYS A 62 4.62 -8.09 -4.48
N GLY A 63 5.22 -7.30 -5.36
CA GLY A 63 6.25 -7.77 -6.27
C GLY A 63 5.77 -8.64 -7.45
N ILE A 64 4.46 -8.86 -7.61
CA ILE A 64 3.93 -9.62 -8.76
C ILE A 64 4.30 -8.97 -10.09
N LYS A 65 4.65 -9.81 -11.07
CA LYS A 65 5.00 -9.40 -12.44
C LYS A 65 3.87 -9.78 -13.40
N ASN A 66 3.82 -9.14 -14.56
CA ASN A 66 2.86 -9.45 -15.64
C ASN A 66 1.38 -9.35 -15.23
N ALA A 67 1.05 -8.49 -14.26
CA ALA A 67 -0.31 -8.16 -13.89
C ALA A 67 -0.66 -6.74 -14.37
N PRO A 68 -1.95 -6.39 -14.56
CA PRO A 68 -2.37 -5.01 -14.72
C PRO A 68 -1.89 -4.18 -13.53
N LEU A 69 -1.22 -3.06 -13.82
CA LEU A 69 -0.70 -2.14 -12.82
C LEU A 69 -1.34 -0.77 -12.97
N PHE A 70 -1.64 -0.17 -11.84
CA PHE A 70 -2.30 1.12 -11.73
C PHE A 70 -1.40 2.10 -10.96
N GLN A 71 -1.50 3.36 -11.34
CA GLN A 71 -0.74 4.45 -10.77
C GLN A 71 -1.29 4.83 -9.39
N VAL A 72 -0.41 4.91 -8.41
CA VAL A 72 -0.69 5.49 -7.10
C VAL A 72 0.31 6.59 -6.84
N LYS A 73 -0.18 7.81 -6.65
CA LYS A 73 0.65 8.96 -6.30
C LYS A 73 0.83 8.99 -4.80
N ILE A 74 2.08 8.98 -4.35
CA ILE A 74 2.44 9.05 -2.93
C ILE A 74 3.45 10.15 -2.70
N GLN A 75 3.52 10.64 -1.46
CA GLN A 75 4.55 11.57 -1.01
C GLN A 75 5.67 10.81 -0.29
N VAL A 76 6.88 10.91 -0.81
CA VAL A 76 8.09 10.34 -0.19
C VAL A 76 8.82 11.44 0.58
N PRO A 77 9.10 11.27 1.87
CA PRO A 77 9.83 12.27 2.66
C PRO A 77 11.26 12.44 2.15
N ILE A 78 11.74 13.68 2.14
CA ILE A 78 13.11 14.06 1.75
C ILE A 78 13.67 15.10 2.74
N PHE A 79 15.00 15.26 2.76
CA PHE A 79 15.69 16.15 3.70
C PHE A 79 15.73 17.64 3.28
N GLN A 80 15.22 17.99 2.10
CA GLN A 80 15.23 19.35 1.55
C GLN A 80 13.80 19.84 1.36
N GLU A 81 13.55 21.13 1.59
CA GLU A 81 12.28 21.78 1.27
C GLU A 81 11.85 21.46 -0.18
N PRO A 82 10.61 21.00 -0.43
CA PRO A 82 9.42 21.05 0.44
C PRO A 82 9.26 19.85 1.42
N PHE A 83 10.34 19.14 1.75
CA PHE A 83 10.41 17.96 2.64
C PHE A 83 9.66 16.72 2.17
N HIS A 84 9.03 16.80 1.00
CA HIS A 84 8.41 15.67 0.32
C HIS A 84 8.63 15.76 -1.19
N ARG A 85 8.62 14.61 -1.86
CA ARG A 85 8.52 14.54 -3.32
C ARG A 85 7.38 13.61 -3.73
N GLU A 86 6.64 13.99 -4.76
CA GLU A 86 5.60 13.14 -5.32
C GLU A 86 6.25 12.05 -6.18
N VAL A 87 5.88 10.80 -5.91
CA VAL A 87 6.35 9.62 -6.66
C VAL A 87 5.14 8.80 -7.07
N SER A 88 5.16 8.30 -8.30
CA SER A 88 4.17 7.33 -8.77
C SER A 88 4.65 5.91 -8.48
N LYS A 89 3.83 5.15 -7.76
CA LYS A 89 3.98 3.71 -7.55
C LYS A 89 3.02 2.95 -8.45
N ALA A 90 3.39 1.71 -8.76
CA ALA A 90 2.61 0.80 -9.57
C ALA A 90 2.05 -0.32 -8.68
N LEU A 91 0.73 -0.36 -8.51
CA LEU A 91 0.05 -1.37 -7.69
C LEU A 91 -0.85 -2.24 -8.57
N CYS A 92 -0.88 -3.54 -8.29
CA CYS A 92 -1.79 -4.47 -8.97
C CYS A 92 -3.18 -4.45 -8.31
N GLU A 93 -4.18 -4.93 -9.03
CA GLU A 93 -5.57 -5.01 -8.57
C GLU A 93 -5.74 -5.71 -7.21
N SER A 94 -5.13 -6.89 -7.02
CA SER A 94 -5.21 -7.61 -5.74
C SER A 94 -4.65 -6.83 -4.54
N CYS A 95 -3.70 -5.93 -4.76
CA CYS A 95 -3.18 -5.08 -3.69
C CYS A 95 -4.11 -3.91 -3.39
N PHE A 96 -4.87 -3.42 -4.37
CA PHE A 96 -5.93 -2.45 -4.11
C PHE A 96 -7.05 -3.07 -3.27
N GLU A 97 -7.53 -4.26 -3.64
CA GLU A 97 -8.54 -4.98 -2.87
C GLU A 97 -8.08 -5.18 -1.41
N ALA A 98 -6.84 -5.62 -1.22
CA ALA A 98 -6.27 -5.76 0.12
C ALA A 98 -6.17 -4.43 0.90
N CYS A 99 -5.90 -3.32 0.22
CA CYS A 99 -5.94 -1.99 0.83
C CYS A 99 -7.38 -1.62 1.25
N GLU A 100 -8.37 -1.83 0.39
CA GLU A 100 -9.78 -1.57 0.72
C GLU A 100 -10.26 -2.39 1.92
N ASP A 101 -9.91 -3.68 1.96
CA ASP A 101 -10.25 -4.55 3.10
C ASP A 101 -9.60 -4.05 4.39
N THR A 102 -8.38 -3.51 4.30
CA THR A 102 -7.68 -2.93 5.45
C THR A 102 -8.35 -1.65 5.95
N ILE A 103 -8.87 -0.81 5.04
CA ILE A 103 -9.63 0.40 5.38
C ILE A 103 -10.92 0.01 6.09
N LYS A 104 -11.72 -0.88 5.50
CA LYS A 104 -13.00 -1.34 6.07
C LYS A 104 -12.83 -1.95 7.46
N ARG A 105 -11.81 -2.80 7.65
CA ARG A 105 -11.51 -3.37 8.97
C ARG A 105 -11.20 -2.29 9.99
N ARG A 106 -10.40 -1.29 9.61
CA ARG A 106 -10.03 -0.18 10.52
C ARG A 106 -11.21 0.73 10.85
N GLU A 107 -12.12 0.95 9.91
CA GLU A 107 -13.36 1.70 10.16
C GLU A 107 -14.28 0.94 11.13
N ALA A 108 -14.38 -0.38 10.99
CA ALA A 108 -15.10 -1.24 11.93
C ALA A 108 -14.46 -1.20 13.33
N GLU A 109 -13.15 -1.37 13.43
CA GLU A 109 -12.40 -1.30 14.71
C GLU A 109 -12.57 0.07 15.40
N LYS A 110 -12.57 1.18 14.64
CA LYS A 110 -12.83 2.52 15.18
C LYS A 110 -14.25 2.66 15.73
N THR A 111 -15.23 2.08 15.05
CA THR A 111 -16.63 2.13 15.48
C THR A 111 -16.83 1.31 16.77
N GLU A 112 -16.22 0.13 16.86
CA GLU A 112 -16.27 -0.74 18.04
C GLU A 112 -15.55 -0.15 19.26
N ALA A 113 -14.43 0.56 19.06
CA ALA A 113 -13.70 1.21 20.15
C ALA A 113 -14.44 2.42 20.78
N HIS A 114 -15.50 2.91 20.15
CA HIS A 114 -16.33 4.02 20.63
C HIS A 114 -17.60 3.57 21.37
N HIS A 115 -17.83 2.26 21.50
CA HIS A 115 -18.90 1.66 22.31
C HIS A 115 -18.40 1.13 23.66
#